data_AF-A0A3D3JTJ6-F1
#
_entry.id   AF-A0A3D3JTJ6-F1
#
_cell.length_a   1.000
_cell.length_b   1.000
_cell.length_c   1.000
_cell.angle_alpha   90.00
_cell.angle_beta   90.00
_cell.angle_gamma   90.00
#
_symmetry.space_group_name_H-M   'P 1'
#
loop_
_entity.id
_entity.type
_entity.pdbx_description
1 polymer ?
#
loop_
_entity_poly.entity_id
_entity_poly.type
_entity_poly.pdbx_seq_one_letter_code
_entity_poly.pdbx_strand_id
1 'polypeptide(L)' 'MTAQLDLTPDATNVLTHEFFEARCLILELGAALDRVERATDNKAALQDSRHKQLLEGIRLLLESGTGRAENIQNLFSL' A
#
# COMPACT_ATOMS: atom_id res chain seq x y z
N MET A 1 -29.81 -7.03 32.42
CA MET A 1 -28.80 -7.44 31.43
C MET A 1 -28.89 -6.51 30.24
N THR A 2 -28.07 -5.46 30.22
CA THR A 2 -27.90 -4.60 29.04
C THR A 2 -26.99 -5.34 28.07
N ALA A 3 -27.51 -5.69 26.89
CA ALA A 3 -26.70 -6.21 25.81
C ALA A 3 -25.74 -5.11 25.35
N GLN A 4 -24.44 -5.36 25.46
CA GLN A 4 -23.43 -4.47 24.90
C GLN A 4 -23.48 -4.65 23.38
N LEU A 5 -23.90 -3.61 22.67
CA LEU A 5 -23.87 -3.58 21.21
C LEU A 5 -22.41 -3.46 20.76
N ASP A 6 -21.93 -4.46 20.01
CA ASP A 6 -20.68 -4.35 19.28
C ASP A 6 -20.87 -3.33 18.15
N LEU A 7 -20.21 -2.18 18.26
CA LEU A 7 -20.28 -1.09 17.29
C LEU A 7 -19.23 -1.24 16.17
N THR A 8 -18.49 -2.35 16.14
CA THR A 8 -17.49 -2.60 15.11
C THR A 8 -18.18 -2.76 13.76
N PRO A 9 -17.82 -1.96 12.74
CA PRO A 9 -18.38 -2.13 11.40
C PRO A 9 -17.99 -3.51 10.86
N ASP A 10 -18.91 -4.16 10.16
CA ASP A 10 -18.58 -5.41 9.47
C ASP A 10 -17.60 -5.15 8.30
N ALA A 11 -16.89 -6.20 7.91
CA ALA A 11 -15.85 -6.12 6.89
C ALA A 11 -16.35 -5.60 5.52
N THR A 12 -17.61 -5.84 5.16
CA THR A 12 -18.18 -5.36 3.88
C THR A 12 -18.38 -3.86 3.92
N ASN A 13 -18.88 -3.33 5.05
CA ASN A 13 -19.01 -1.90 5.26
C ASN A 13 -17.65 -1.21 5.25
N VAL A 14 -16.65 -1.75 5.95
CA VAL A 14 -15.27 -1.22 5.91
C VAL A 14 -14.73 -1.22 4.48
N LEU A 15 -14.82 -2.34 3.76
CA LEU A 15 -14.35 -2.43 2.38
C LEU A 15 -15.04 -1.40 1.47
N THR A 16 -16.34 -1.20 1.62
CA THR A 16 -17.12 -0.24 0.81
C THR A 16 -16.61 1.19 1.01
N HIS A 17 -16.30 1.56 2.26
CA HIS A 17 -15.75 2.87 2.57
C HIS A 17 -14.33 3.06 2.01
N GLU A 18 -13.48 2.04 2.13
CA GLU A 18 -12.06 2.13 1.73
C GLU A 18 -11.82 1.92 0.22
N PHE A 19 -12.75 1.30 -0.50
CA PHE A 19 -12.51 0.81 -1.86
C PHE A 19 -12.05 1.90 -2.83
N PHE A 20 -12.73 3.05 -2.85
CA PHE A 20 -12.39 4.11 -3.81
C PHE A 20 -11.07 4.78 -3.49
N GLU A 21 -10.79 5.03 -2.22
CA GLU A 21 -9.53 5.63 -1.77
C GLU A 21 -8.36 4.71 -2.07
N ALA A 22 -8.45 3.44 -1.66
CA ALA A 22 -7.43 2.44 -1.94
C ALA A 22 -7.19 2.26 -3.45
N ARG A 23 -8.25 2.27 -4.26
CA ARG A 23 -8.14 2.22 -5.72
C ARG A 23 -7.39 3.41 -6.30
N CYS A 24 -7.67 4.62 -5.82
CA CYS A 24 -6.95 5.83 -6.26
C CYS A 24 -5.46 5.73 -5.94
N LEU A 25 -5.11 5.35 -4.71
CA LEU A 25 -3.72 5.17 -4.28
C LEU A 25 -2.98 4.13 -5.13
N ILE A 26 -3.61 3.00 -5.45
CA ILE A 26 -3.03 1.97 -6.33
C ILE A 26 -2.76 2.52 -7.73
N LEU A 27 -3.70 3.29 -8.30
CA LEU A 27 -3.53 3.90 -9.63
C LEU A 27 -2.41 4.94 -9.64
N GLU A 28 -2.33 5.78 -8.61
CA GLU A 28 -1.30 6.80 -8.49
C GLU A 28 0.10 6.18 -8.36
N LEU A 29 0.24 5.14 -7.53
CA LEU A 29 1.50 4.40 -7.39
C LEU A 29 1.90 3.74 -8.71
N GLY A 30 0.96 3.05 -9.38
CA GLY A 30 1.21 2.45 -10.69
C GLY A 30 1.67 3.48 -11.73
N ALA A 31 0.98 4.63 -11.81
CA ALA A 31 1.36 5.70 -12.71
C ALA A 31 2.73 6.31 -12.37
N ALA A 32 3.11 6.36 -11.10
CA ALA A 32 4.43 6.82 -10.67
C ALA A 32 5.55 5.87 -11.12
N LEU A 33 5.35 4.56 -10.95
CA LEU A 33 6.30 3.53 -11.41
C LEU A 33 6.44 3.57 -12.93
N ASP A 34 5.33 3.65 -13.67
CA ASP A 34 5.31 3.81 -15.13
C ASP A 34 6.15 5.00 -15.60
N ARG A 35 6.07 6.14 -14.90
CA ARG A 35 6.85 7.34 -15.25
C ARG A 35 8.35 7.13 -15.05
N VAL A 36 8.76 6.39 -14.00
CA VAL A 36 10.16 6.03 -13.78
C VAL A 36 10.65 5.10 -14.89
N GLU A 37 9.86 4.09 -15.24
CA GLU A 37 10.22 3.15 -16.31
C GLU A 37 10.27 3.80 -17.70
N ARG A 38 9.43 4.80 -17.97
CA ARG A 38 9.42 5.52 -19.26
C ARG A 38 10.45 6.64 -19.37
N ALA A 39 11.13 7.00 -18.27
CA ALA A 39 12.14 8.04 -18.28
C ALA A 39 13.38 7.62 -19.10
N THR A 40 14.03 8.60 -19.74
CA THR A 40 15.31 8.37 -20.42
C THR A 40 16.38 7.95 -19.40
N ASP A 41 17.27 7.04 -19.79
CA ASP A 41 18.35 6.52 -18.93
C ASP A 41 17.91 5.92 -17.59
N ASN A 42 16.72 5.31 -17.53
CA ASN A 42 16.11 4.72 -16.34
C ASN A 42 16.94 3.65 -15.62
N LYS A 43 17.99 3.08 -16.25
CA LYS A 43 18.76 1.95 -15.72
C LYS A 43 19.31 2.21 -14.32
N ALA A 44 19.83 3.42 -14.07
CA ALA A 44 20.33 3.80 -12.76
C ALA A 44 19.18 3.87 -11.72
N ALA A 45 18.04 4.45 -12.11
CA ALA A 45 16.86 4.56 -11.26
C ALA A 45 16.28 3.17 -10.89
N LEU A 46 16.25 2.22 -11.83
CA LEU A 46 15.73 0.88 -11.57
C LEU A 46 16.64 0.05 -10.66
N GLN A 47 17.93 0.38 -10.58
CA GLN A 47 18.89 -0.25 -9.66
C GLN A 47 18.99 0.44 -8.31
N ASP A 48 18.42 1.64 -8.17
CA ASP A 48 18.39 2.44 -6.95
C ASP A 48 17.69 1.68 -5.81
N SER A 49 18.23 1.79 -4.59
CA SER A 49 17.67 1.12 -3.41
C SER A 49 16.24 1.59 -3.12
N ARG A 50 15.91 2.85 -3.42
CA ARG A 50 14.55 3.40 -3.22
C ARG A 50 13.54 2.74 -4.14
N HIS A 51 13.91 2.44 -5.38
CA HIS A 51 13.05 1.69 -6.29
C HIS A 51 12.78 0.28 -5.75
N LYS A 52 13.82 -0.39 -5.23
CA LYS A 52 13.68 -1.69 -4.58
C LYS A 52 12.80 -1.63 -3.32
N GLN A 53 12.93 -0.59 -2.50
CA GLN A 53 12.07 -0.37 -1.33
C GLN A 53 10.60 -0.16 -1.71
N LEU A 54 10.30 0.56 -2.81
CA LEU A 54 8.92 0.70 -3.29
C LEU A 54 8.32 -0.65 -3.69
N LEU A 55 9.07 -1.48 -4.43
CA LEU A 55 8.61 -2.81 -4.82
C LEU A 55 8.43 -3.74 -3.60
N GLU A 56 9.31 -3.66 -2.61
CA GLU A 56 9.17 -4.41 -1.37
C GLU A 56 7.97 -3.92 -0.53
N GLY A 57 7.70 -2.62 -0.50
CA GLY A 57 6.50 -2.07 0.13
C GLY A 57 5.21 -2.60 -0.50
N ILE A 58 5.18 -2.75 -1.83
CA ILE A 58 4.07 -3.39 -2.55
C ILE A 58 3.94 -4.86 -2.15
N ARG A 59 5.06 -5.59 -2.04
CA ARG A 59 5.06 -6.99 -1.59
C ARG A 59 4.46 -7.11 -0.19
N LEU A 60 4.82 -6.23 0.74
CA LEU A 60 4.28 -6.21 2.11
C LEU A 60 2.76 -5.93 2.13
N LEU A 61 2.23 -5.13 1.21
CA LEU A 61 0.78 -4.91 1.10
C LEU A 61 0.01 -6.19 0.76
N LEU A 62 0.63 -7.14 0.06
CA LEU A 62 0.01 -8.41 -0.35
C LEU A 62 0.00 -9.47 0.75
N GLU A 63 0.71 -9.25 1.86
CA GLU A 63 0.73 -10.19 2.99
C GLU A 63 -0.64 -10.26 3.68
N SER A 64 -0.97 -11.40 4.29
CA SER A 64 -2.22 -11.60 5.04
C SER A 64 -2.13 -11.06 6.47
N GLY A 65 -3.27 -10.76 7.08
CA GLY A 65 -3.35 -10.29 8.47
C GLY A 65 -3.46 -8.77 8.61
N THR A 66 -3.08 -8.25 9.77
CA THR A 66 -3.07 -6.82 10.11
C THR A 66 -1.63 -6.33 10.25
N GLY A 67 -1.41 -5.00 10.29
CA GLY A 67 -0.06 -4.43 10.50
C GLY A 67 0.72 -4.07 9.23
N ARG A 68 0.11 -4.14 8.04
CA ARG A 68 0.76 -3.75 6.76
C ARG A 68 1.39 -2.37 6.81
N ALA A 69 0.66 -1.39 7.36
CA ALA A 69 1.14 -0.01 7.45
C ALA A 69 2.40 0.11 8.34
N GLU A 70 2.45 -0.60 9.46
CA GLU A 70 3.60 -0.63 10.36
C GLU A 70 4.82 -1.28 9.69
N ASN A 71 4.62 -2.43 9.03
CA ASN A 71 5.69 -3.11 8.30
C ASN A 71 6.27 -2.23 7.19
N ILE A 72 5.41 -1.52 6.45
CA ILE A 72 5.83 -0.58 5.40
C ILE A 72 6.56 0.63 6.02
N GLN A 73 6.07 1.17 7.12
CA GLN A 73 6.75 2.27 7.82
C GLN A 73 8.16 1.84 8.25
N ASN A 74 8.31 0.65 8.81
CA ASN A 74 9.61 0.11 9.24
C ASN A 74 10.57 -0.07 8.06
N LEU A 75 10.08 -0.51 6.88
CA LEU A 75 10.87 -0.61 5.66
C LEU A 75 11.50 0.72 5.22
N PHE A 76 10.79 1.84 5.41
CA PHE A 76 11.25 3.17 5.03
C PHE A 76 11.95 3.95 6.16
N SER A 77 12.02 3.40 7.37
CA SER A 77 12.62 4.05 8.55
C SER A 77 14.09 3.62 8.80
N LEU A 78 14.66 2.80 7.93
CA LEU A 78 16.02 2.25 7.98
C LEU A 78 16.85 2.76 6.79
#